data_AF-A0A655AKX1-F1
#
_entry.id   AF-A0A655AKX1-F1
#
_cell.length_a   1.000
_cell.length_b   1.000
_cell.length_c   1.000
_cell.angle_alpha   90.00
_cell.angle_beta   90.00
_cell.angle_gamma   90.00
#
_symmetry.space_group_name_H-M   'P 1'
#
loop_
_entity.id
_entity.type
_entity.pdbx_description
1 polymer ?
#
loop_
_entity_poly.entity_id
_entity_poly.type
_entity_poly.pdbx_seq_one_letter_code
_entity_poly.pdbx_strand_id
1 'polypeptide(L)'
;MFARNPHECCRLRKVVPLGKTLRGYSAWVTGLRRVDAPTRANAPLVSFDETFKLVKVNPLAAWTDQDVQEYIADNDVLVNPLVREGYPSIGCAPCTAKPAEGADPRSGRWQGLAKTECGLHAS
;
A
#
# COMPACT_ATOMS: atom_id res chain seq x y z
N MET A 1 2.32 3.61 -21.03
CA MET A 1 3.43 3.52 -20.04
C MET A 1 3.15 2.44 -18.99
N PHE A 2 2.08 2.54 -18.18
CA PHE A 2 1.73 1.54 -17.16
C PHE A 2 1.59 0.10 -17.71
N ALA A 3 1.02 -0.08 -18.90
CA ALA A 3 0.81 -1.39 -19.53
C ALA A 3 2.10 -2.05 -20.09
N ARG A 4 3.17 -1.27 -20.29
CA ARG A 4 4.44 -1.76 -20.85
C ARG A 4 5.53 -1.87 -19.80
N ASN A 5 5.66 -0.84 -18.95
CA ASN A 5 6.62 -0.80 -17.86
C ASN A 5 5.97 -0.19 -16.60
N PRO A 6 5.24 -1.01 -15.82
CA PRO A 6 4.54 -0.55 -14.62
C PRO A 6 5.50 -0.12 -13.50
N HIS A 7 6.74 -0.64 -13.48
CA HIS A 7 7.77 -0.22 -12.53
C HIS A 7 8.19 1.23 -12.78
N GLU A 8 8.55 1.55 -14.02
CA GLU A 8 8.95 2.91 -14.39
C GLU A 8 7.79 3.90 -14.25
N CYS A 9 6.57 3.47 -14.58
CA CYS A 9 5.37 4.25 -14.33
C CYS A 9 5.21 4.59 -12.84
N CYS A 10 5.36 3.61 -11.94
CA CYS A 10 5.30 3.85 -10.50
C CYS A 10 6.47 4.73 -10.02
N ARG A 11 7.68 4.54 -10.56
CA ARG A 11 8.84 5.35 -10.20
C ARG A 11 8.58 6.83 -10.50
N LEU A 12 8.15 7.15 -11.72
CA LEU A 12 7.90 8.54 -12.14
C LEU A 12 6.66 9.15 -11.47
N ARG A 13 5.59 8.37 -11.27
CA ARG A 13 4.30 8.90 -10.79
C ARG A 13 4.09 8.80 -9.28
N LYS A 14 4.87 7.98 -8.58
CA LYS A 14 4.72 7.76 -7.13
C LYS A 14 6.01 8.01 -6.37
N VAL A 15 7.09 7.32 -6.72
CA VAL A 15 8.35 7.35 -5.93
C VAL A 15 9.05 8.69 -6.03
N VAL A 16 9.30 9.19 -7.24
CA VAL A 16 9.96 10.49 -7.48
C VAL A 16 9.20 11.66 -6.86
N PRO A 17 7.87 11.83 -7.07
CA PRO A 17 7.16 12.96 -6.46
C PRO A 17 7.09 12.84 -4.94
N LEU A 18 6.85 11.64 -4.39
CA LEU A 18 6.87 11.46 -2.93
C LEU A 18 8.23 11.82 -2.33
N GLY A 19 9.32 11.34 -2.95
CA GLY A 19 10.67 11.66 -2.50
C GLY A 19 10.97 13.16 -2.54
N LYS A 20 10.39 13.92 -3.47
CA LYS A 20 10.51 15.39 -3.46
C LYS A 20 9.79 16.02 -2.26
N THR A 21 8.57 15.55 -1.97
CA THR A 21 7.78 16.05 -0.83
C THR A 21 8.41 15.72 0.52
N LEU A 22 8.99 14.52 0.67
CA LEU A 22 9.51 14.05 1.95
C LEU A 22 10.82 14.73 2.40
N ARG A 23 11.55 15.44 1.53
CA ARG A 23 12.87 16.03 1.84
C ARG A 23 12.91 17.00 3.03
N GLY A 24 11.76 17.58 3.41
CA GLY A 24 11.66 18.50 4.54
C GLY A 24 11.27 17.83 5.86
N TYR A 25 11.08 16.52 5.88
CA TYR A 25 10.52 15.80 7.03
C TYR A 25 11.52 14.82 7.64
N SER A 26 11.48 14.69 8.97
CA SER A 26 12.31 13.73 9.70
C SER A 26 11.65 12.35 9.82
N ALA A 27 10.33 12.27 9.64
CA ALA A 27 9.57 11.05 9.75
C ALA A 27 8.31 11.05 8.86
N TRP A 28 7.86 9.87 8.47
CA TRP A 28 6.60 9.64 7.76
C TRP A 28 5.87 8.42 8.32
N VAL A 29 4.54 8.50 8.26
CA VAL A 29 3.65 7.44 8.76
C VAL A 29 3.01 6.75 7.56
N THR A 30 2.98 5.43 7.56
CA THR A 30 2.32 4.65 6.51
C THR A 30 1.30 3.67 7.09
N GLY A 31 0.24 3.38 6.33
CA GLY A 31 -0.77 2.38 6.70
C GLY A 31 -0.38 0.94 6.33
N LEU A 32 0.93 0.63 6.26
CA LEU A 32 1.39 -0.73 5.94
C LEU A 32 1.03 -1.69 7.08
N ARG A 33 0.36 -2.80 6.73
CA ARG A 33 0.07 -3.90 7.66
C ARG A 33 0.79 -5.18 7.23
N ARG A 34 1.21 -6.01 8.19
CA ARG A 34 1.89 -7.29 7.92
C ARG A 34 1.00 -8.28 7.17
N VAL A 35 -0.29 -8.26 7.48
CA VAL A 35 -1.31 -9.13 6.86
C VAL A 35 -1.58 -8.78 5.40
N ASP A 36 -1.16 -7.59 4.92
CA ASP A 36 -1.48 -7.17 3.56
C ASP A 36 -0.78 -8.02 2.50
N ALA A 37 0.44 -8.52 2.73
CA ALA A 37 1.17 -9.30 1.74
C ALA A 37 2.33 -10.10 2.36
N PRO A 38 2.77 -11.23 1.78
CA PRO A 38 3.91 -12.01 2.28
C PRO A 38 5.20 -11.19 2.40
N THR A 39 5.44 -10.25 1.47
CA THR A 39 6.61 -9.35 1.48
C THR A 39 6.61 -8.38 2.66
N ARG A 40 5.50 -8.25 3.39
CA ARG A 40 5.30 -7.31 4.50
C ARG A 40 5.24 -8.01 5.87
N ALA A 41 5.27 -9.33 5.91
CA ALA A 41 5.03 -10.12 7.11
C ALA A 41 5.92 -9.73 8.31
N ASN A 42 7.14 -9.28 8.03
CA ASN A 42 8.13 -8.88 9.05
C ASN A 42 8.32 -7.36 9.16
N ALA A 43 7.38 -6.56 8.63
CA ALA A 43 7.53 -5.12 8.65
C ALA A 43 7.63 -4.59 10.11
N PRO A 44 8.66 -3.78 10.42
CA PRO A 44 8.82 -3.21 11.75
C PRO A 44 7.82 -2.07 11.98
N LEU A 45 7.49 -1.83 13.26
CA LEU A 45 6.68 -0.67 13.66
C LEU A 45 7.41 0.64 13.38
N VAL A 46 8.73 0.66 13.59
CA VAL A 46 9.60 1.80 13.31
C VAL A 46 10.86 1.29 12.60
N SER A 47 11.23 1.93 11.49
CA SER A 47 12.48 1.68 10.78
C SER A 47 13.04 2.97 10.19
N PHE A 48 14.27 2.92 9.68
CA PHE A 48 14.80 3.97 8.84
C PHE A 48 14.53 3.62 7.37
N ASP A 49 13.93 4.54 6.61
CA ASP A 49 13.68 4.35 5.19
C ASP A 49 14.91 4.80 4.40
N GLU A 50 15.68 3.84 3.89
CA GLU A 50 16.90 4.13 3.13
C GLU A 50 16.63 4.78 1.77
N THR A 51 15.42 4.63 1.22
CA THR A 51 15.04 5.22 -0.07
C THR A 51 14.80 6.72 0.09
N PHE A 52 14.10 7.12 1.14
CA PHE A 52 13.71 8.51 1.36
C PHE A 52 14.57 9.25 2.40
N LYS A 53 15.44 8.54 3.14
CA LYS A 53 16.34 9.06 4.19
C LYS A 53 15.63 9.70 5.38
N LEU A 54 14.58 9.05 5.89
CA LEU A 54 13.85 9.49 7.08
C LEU A 54 13.28 8.31 7.87
N VAL A 55 12.82 8.57 9.10
CA VAL A 55 12.18 7.55 9.94
C VAL A 55 10.81 7.16 9.38
N LYS A 56 10.56 5.87 9.21
CA LYS A 56 9.27 5.30 8.80
C LYS A 56 8.56 4.69 9.99
N VAL A 57 7.31 5.08 10.20
CA VAL A 57 6.45 4.57 11.26
C VAL A 57 5.25 3.86 10.64
N ASN A 58 5.03 2.59 11.00
CA ASN A 58 3.92 1.77 10.54
C ASN A 58 3.04 1.39 11.75
N PRO A 59 2.22 2.31 12.28
CA PRO A 59 1.48 2.09 13.53
C PRO A 59 0.50 0.90 13.43
N LEU A 60 0.02 0.61 12.22
CA LEU A 60 -0.90 -0.48 11.94
C LEU A 60 -0.19 -1.79 11.56
N ALA A 61 1.15 -1.86 11.66
CA ALA A 61 1.89 -3.05 11.17
C ALA A 61 1.38 -4.36 11.76
N ALA A 62 1.03 -4.35 13.05
CA ALA A 62 0.52 -5.52 13.77
C ALA A 62 -1.00 -5.72 13.65
N TRP A 63 -1.74 -4.78 13.06
CA TRP A 63 -3.19 -4.87 12.95
C TRP A 63 -3.59 -5.93 11.92
N THR A 64 -4.58 -6.71 12.29
CA THR A 64 -5.31 -7.65 11.44
C THR A 64 -6.37 -6.93 10.60
N ASP A 65 -7.07 -7.68 9.75
CA ASP A 65 -8.25 -7.15 9.06
C ASP A 65 -9.39 -6.87 10.04
N GLN A 66 -9.55 -7.69 11.07
CA GLN A 66 -10.56 -7.50 12.11
C GLN A 66 -10.32 -6.19 12.88
N ASP A 67 -9.09 -5.94 13.33
CA ASP A 67 -8.76 -4.69 14.05
C ASP A 67 -9.11 -3.43 13.24
N VAL A 68 -8.85 -3.46 11.92
CA VAL A 68 -9.21 -2.35 11.03
C VAL A 68 -10.72 -2.22 10.87
N GLN A 69 -11.45 -3.32 10.71
CA GLN A 69 -12.91 -3.27 10.57
C GLN A 69 -13.59 -2.79 11.85
N GLU A 70 -13.16 -3.27 13.02
CA GLU A 70 -13.66 -2.84 14.33
C GLU A 70 -13.41 -1.34 14.52
N TYR A 71 -12.18 -0.87 14.27
CA TYR A 71 -11.89 0.56 14.39
C TYR A 71 -12.73 1.42 13.44
N ILE A 72 -12.95 0.97 12.20
CA ILE A 72 -13.83 1.67 11.25
C ILE A 72 -15.26 1.78 11.80
N ALA A 73 -15.80 0.68 12.34
CA ALA A 73 -17.15 0.63 12.86
C ALA A 73 -17.32 1.47 14.14
N ASP A 74 -16.37 1.39 15.06
CA ASP A 74 -16.43 2.06 16.36
C ASP A 74 -16.24 3.58 16.27
N ASN A 75 -15.64 4.06 15.17
CA ASN A 75 -15.26 5.47 15.00
C ASN A 75 -15.90 6.14 13.76
N ASP A 76 -16.89 5.49 13.14
CA ASP A 76 -17.58 5.98 11.94
C ASP A 76 -16.62 6.45 10.82
N VAL A 77 -15.53 5.70 10.62
CA VAL A 77 -14.50 6.08 9.65
C VAL A 77 -15.07 6.01 8.22
N LEU A 78 -14.89 7.09 7.46
CA LEU A 78 -15.28 7.11 6.06
C LEU A 78 -14.42 6.13 5.25
N VAL A 79 -15.08 5.11 4.68
CA VAL A 79 -14.44 4.10 3.82
C VAL A 79 -14.68 4.43 2.35
N ASN A 80 -13.67 4.19 1.51
CA ASN A 80 -13.82 4.34 0.07
C ASN A 80 -14.95 3.43 -0.47
N PRO A 81 -15.95 3.97 -1.20
CA PRO A 81 -17.09 3.18 -1.71
C PRO A 81 -16.69 1.95 -2.53
N LEU A 82 -15.56 2.01 -3.24
CA LEU A 82 -15.05 0.89 -4.04
C LEU A 82 -14.75 -0.35 -3.21
N VAL A 83 -14.49 -0.21 -1.90
CA VAL A 83 -14.33 -1.37 -1.01
C VAL A 83 -15.62 -2.19 -0.98
N ARG A 84 -16.79 -1.53 -0.90
CA ARG A 84 -18.11 -2.18 -0.93
C ARG A 84 -18.45 -2.76 -2.30
N GLU A 85 -17.85 -2.23 -3.36
CA GLU A 85 -17.98 -2.77 -4.71
C GLU A 85 -17.05 -3.96 -4.98
N GLY A 86 -16.24 -4.39 -3.99
CA GLY A 86 -15.35 -5.54 -4.12
C GLY A 86 -13.91 -5.19 -4.54
N TYR A 87 -13.44 -3.96 -4.26
CA TYR A 87 -12.03 -3.58 -4.39
C TYR A 87 -11.35 -3.47 -3.01
N PRO A 88 -10.92 -4.59 -2.41
CA PRO A 88 -10.31 -4.57 -1.07
C PRO A 88 -8.88 -4.00 -1.06
N SER A 89 -8.19 -3.95 -2.21
CA SER A 89 -6.93 -3.23 -2.37
C SER A 89 -7.01 -2.23 -3.51
N ILE A 90 -6.97 -0.94 -3.20
CA ILE A 90 -7.15 0.13 -4.18
C ILE A 90 -5.81 0.79 -4.54
N GLY A 91 -5.56 0.96 -5.84
CA GLY A 91 -4.38 1.62 -6.39
C GLY A 91 -4.75 2.66 -7.44
N CYS A 92 -3.93 2.79 -8.48
CA CYS A 92 -4.31 3.58 -9.65
C CYS A 92 -5.36 2.82 -10.46
N ALA A 93 -6.35 3.51 -11.02
CA ALA A 93 -7.41 2.91 -11.84
C ALA A 93 -6.91 1.89 -12.88
N PRO A 94 -5.87 2.17 -13.70
CA PRO A 94 -5.42 1.21 -14.72
C PRO A 94 -4.62 0.00 -14.18
N CYS A 95 -4.38 -0.07 -12.87
CA CYS A 95 -3.59 -1.14 -12.24
C CYS A 95 -4.32 -1.76 -11.03
N THR A 96 -5.64 -1.62 -10.99
CA THR A 96 -6.51 -2.13 -9.93
C THR A 96 -7.73 -2.78 -10.58
N ALA A 97 -7.96 -4.05 -10.26
CA ALA A 97 -9.12 -4.83 -10.65
C ALA A 97 -9.74 -5.48 -9.41
N LYS A 98 -10.95 -6.03 -9.53
CA LYS A 98 -11.55 -6.84 -8.46
C LYS A 98 -10.83 -8.19 -8.41
N PRO A 99 -10.41 -8.67 -7.23
CA PRO A 99 -9.91 -10.03 -7.10
C PRO A 99 -11.03 -11.03 -7.42
N ALA A 100 -10.65 -12.25 -7.82
CA ALA A 100 -11.61 -13.34 -7.89
C ALA A 100 -12.14 -13.68 -6.49
N GLU A 101 -13.34 -14.27 -6.42
CA GLU A 101 -13.93 -14.68 -5.15
C GLU A 101 -13.01 -15.67 -4.42
N GLY A 102 -12.75 -15.42 -3.13
CA GLY A 102 -11.84 -16.23 -2.30
C GLY A 102 -10.34 -16.05 -2.60
N ALA A 103 -9.95 -15.24 -3.59
CA ALA A 103 -8.55 -14.95 -3.88
C ALA A 103 -7.96 -13.93 -2.89
N ASP A 104 -6.62 -13.84 -2.89
CA ASP A 104 -5.88 -12.83 -2.13
C ASP A 104 -6.45 -11.41 -2.40
N PRO A 105 -6.75 -10.60 -1.36
CA PRO A 105 -7.36 -9.28 -1.53
C PRO A 105 -6.54 -8.28 -2.38
N ARG A 106 -5.22 -8.46 -2.47
CA ARG A 106 -4.34 -7.65 -3.32
C ARG A 106 -4.10 -8.24 -4.69
N SER A 107 -4.60 -9.43 -5.01
CA SER A 107 -4.44 -10.05 -6.34
C SER A 107 -5.00 -9.21 -7.49
N GLY A 108 -5.94 -8.30 -7.21
CA GLY A 108 -6.42 -7.31 -8.16
C GLY A 108 -5.39 -6.22 -8.55
N ARG A 109 -4.24 -6.14 -7.86
CA ARG A 109 -3.18 -5.15 -8.13
C ARG A 109 -2.22 -5.67 -9.18
N TRP A 110 -2.04 -4.90 -10.26
CA TRP A 110 -1.18 -5.29 -11.39
C TRP A 110 -1.49 -6.70 -11.95
N GLN A 111 -2.77 -7.09 -11.95
CA GLN A 111 -3.22 -8.39 -12.43
C GLN A 111 -2.65 -8.70 -13.83
N GLY A 112 -2.10 -9.91 -14.00
CA GLY A 112 -1.46 -10.35 -15.25
C GLY A 112 -0.02 -9.86 -15.45
N LEU A 113 0.58 -9.20 -14.46
CA LEU A 113 1.96 -8.73 -14.50
C LEU A 113 2.77 -9.34 -13.34
N ALA A 114 4.09 -9.51 -13.51
CA ALA A 114 4.99 -10.05 -12.48
C ALA A 114 5.23 -9.11 -11.28
N LYS A 115 4.56 -7.96 -11.22
CA LYS A 115 4.84 -6.88 -10.28
C LYS A 115 4.00 -7.02 -9.02
N THR A 116 4.66 -7.10 -7.87
CA THR A 116 4.01 -7.31 -6.57
C THR A 116 3.93 -6.03 -5.71
N GLU A 117 4.87 -5.10 -5.87
CA GLU A 117 4.93 -3.87 -5.06
C GLU A 117 5.07 -2.60 -5.89
N CYS A 118 4.64 -1.47 -5.31
CA CYS A 118 4.65 -0.17 -5.99
C CYS A 118 5.97 0.59 -5.92
N GLY A 119 6.92 0.13 -5.10
CA GLY A 119 8.20 0.81 -4.85
C GLY A 119 8.17 1.85 -3.73
N LEU A 120 7.01 2.09 -3.09
CA LEU A 120 6.91 2.98 -1.93
C LEU A 120 7.42 2.36 -0.62
N HIS A 121 7.59 1.05 -0.58
CA HIS A 121 8.00 0.29 0.61
C HIS A 121 9.18 -0.62 0.30
N ALA A 122 10.13 -0.12 -0.50
CA ALA A 122 11.31 -0.88 -0.91
C ALA A 122 12.32 -1.11 0.25
N SER A 123 12.13 -0.42 1.37
CA SER A 123 12.91 -0.49 2.61
C SER A 123 12.01 -0.53 3.84
#